data_AF-A0A7C2XFU9-F1
#
_entry.id   AF-A0A7C2XFU9-F1
#
_cell.length_a   1.000
_cell.length_b   1.000
_cell.length_c   1.000
_cell.angle_alpha   90.00
_cell.angle_beta   90.00
_cell.angle_gamma   90.00
#
_symmetry.space_group_name_H-M   'P 1'
#
loop_
_entity.id
_entity.type
_entity.pdbx_description
1 polymer ?
#
loop_
_entity_poly.entity_id
_entity_poly.type
_entity_poly.pdbx_seq_one_letter_code
_entity_poly.pdbx_strand_id
1 'polypeptide(L)'
;MPYVLLSHKLNEQTPTYMSNTKLIITPINQISKGDPANTFELKFGNHIGTHADCQKHFIEGGKGVAEYDIEDFIFNKILILKIKKEKGELFFRKDFENFEERIKNSDFIIIKTEFQIFRNKDPYIYQFEGPGFSSEAASYLANFENIRGIGFDFISLSSPLHREEGRKAHRILLSKGKFIIVEDMNLEKLPSEIKKLYVIPLFIEVIDSSPCTVFAEF
;
A
#
# COMPACT_ATOMS: atom_id res chain seq x y z
N MET A 1 13.57 19.86 -4.59
CA MET A 1 12.24 19.97 -3.96
C MET A 1 12.26 19.06 -2.74
N PRO A 2 11.75 19.51 -1.58
CA PRO A 2 11.85 18.75 -0.33
C PRO A 2 10.86 17.56 -0.25
N TYR A 3 9.98 17.40 -1.24
CA TYR A 3 8.95 16.36 -1.26
C TYR A 3 9.01 15.51 -2.52
N VAL A 4 8.69 14.23 -2.38
CA VAL A 4 8.56 13.26 -3.48
C VAL A 4 7.25 12.50 -3.35
N LEU A 5 6.50 12.41 -4.46
CA LEU A 5 5.30 11.59 -4.56
C LEU A 5 5.71 10.12 -4.68
N LEU A 6 5.13 9.26 -3.84
CA LEU A 6 5.34 7.82 -3.79
C LEU A 6 4.06 7.02 -4.10
N SER A 7 3.05 7.67 -4.70
CA SER A 7 1.84 7.01 -5.23
C SER A 7 1.83 6.93 -6.76
N HIS A 8 1.16 5.91 -7.30
CA HIS A 8 0.78 5.89 -8.70
C HIS A 8 -0.37 6.86 -8.98
N LYS A 9 -0.32 7.54 -10.13
CA LYS A 9 -1.48 8.28 -10.65
C LYS A 9 -2.50 7.29 -11.20
N LEU A 10 -3.76 7.48 -10.86
CA LEU A 10 -4.84 6.60 -11.30
C LEU A 10 -5.39 7.02 -12.66
N ASN A 11 -5.73 6.02 -13.46
CA ASN A 11 -6.47 6.12 -14.72
C ASN A 11 -7.28 4.82 -14.96
N GLU A 12 -8.08 4.75 -16.01
CA GLU A 12 -8.94 3.58 -16.30
C GLU A 12 -8.17 2.29 -16.65
N GLN A 13 -6.85 2.38 -16.87
CA GLN A 13 -5.94 1.25 -17.10
C GLN A 13 -5.15 0.88 -15.82
N THR A 14 -5.49 1.47 -14.67
CA THR A 14 -4.86 1.13 -13.40
C THR A 14 -5.04 -0.36 -13.11
N PRO A 15 -3.95 -1.14 -12.97
CA PRO A 15 -4.06 -2.55 -12.63
C PRO A 15 -4.62 -2.70 -11.22
N THR A 16 -5.39 -3.77 -11.01
CA THR A 16 -5.99 -4.10 -9.72
C THR A 16 -5.74 -5.56 -9.38
N TYR A 17 -5.78 -5.90 -8.09
CA TYR A 17 -5.52 -7.26 -7.64
C TYR A 17 -6.45 -8.25 -8.34
N MET A 18 -5.90 -9.19 -9.10
CA MET A 18 -6.67 -10.16 -9.89
C MET A 18 -7.72 -9.54 -10.83
N SER A 19 -7.51 -8.29 -11.26
CA SER A 19 -8.49 -7.52 -12.04
C SER A 19 -9.89 -7.47 -11.38
N ASN A 20 -9.95 -7.45 -10.04
CA ASN A 20 -11.19 -7.53 -9.26
C ASN A 20 -12.07 -6.27 -9.35
N THR A 21 -11.48 -5.13 -9.72
CA THR A 21 -12.16 -3.85 -9.85
C THR A 21 -11.53 -3.01 -10.95
N LYS A 22 -12.19 -1.92 -11.33
CA LYS A 22 -11.73 -0.98 -12.35
C LYS A 22 -12.11 0.44 -11.97
N LEU A 23 -11.23 1.40 -12.25
CA LEU A 23 -11.58 2.82 -12.24
C LEU A 23 -12.39 3.15 -13.50
N ILE A 24 -13.60 3.66 -13.31
CA ILE A 24 -14.46 4.20 -14.35
C ILE A 24 -14.59 5.70 -14.12
N ILE A 25 -14.33 6.49 -15.17
CA ILE A 25 -14.40 7.95 -15.13
C ILE A 25 -15.51 8.41 -16.06
N THR A 26 -16.65 8.82 -15.50
CA THR A 26 -17.82 9.24 -16.28
C THR A 26 -17.90 10.77 -16.30
N PRO A 27 -17.84 11.43 -17.47
CA PRO A 27 -18.09 12.86 -17.55
C PRO A 27 -19.57 13.16 -17.25
N ILE A 28 -19.82 14.11 -16.35
CA ILE A 28 -21.16 14.67 -16.08
C ILE A 28 -21.34 15.96 -16.89
N ASN A 29 -20.41 16.91 -16.73
CA ASN A 29 -20.39 18.20 -17.43
C ASN A 29 -19.02 18.41 -18.08
N GLN A 30 -18.97 19.00 -19.26
CA GLN A 30 -17.73 19.30 -19.98
C GLN A 30 -17.79 20.69 -20.63
N ILE A 31 -16.84 21.55 -20.31
CA ILE A 31 -16.72 22.89 -20.92
C ILE A 31 -16.60 22.79 -22.44
N SER A 32 -15.94 21.74 -22.94
CA SER A 32 -15.82 21.47 -24.38
C SER A 32 -17.17 21.20 -25.08
N LYS A 33 -18.22 20.90 -24.32
CA LYS A 33 -19.61 20.71 -24.79
C LYS A 33 -20.52 21.91 -24.50
N GLY A 34 -19.97 22.99 -23.94
CA GLY A 34 -20.71 24.22 -23.61
C GLY A 34 -21.21 24.29 -22.16
N ASP A 35 -20.88 23.33 -21.30
CA ASP A 35 -21.22 23.36 -19.88
C ASP A 35 -20.37 24.40 -19.11
N PRO A 36 -20.83 24.93 -17.95
CA PRO A 36 -20.10 25.97 -17.21
C PRO A 36 -18.84 25.46 -16.48
N ALA A 37 -18.71 24.14 -16.30
CA ALA A 37 -17.60 23.52 -15.57
C ALA A 37 -17.34 22.09 -16.06
N ASN A 38 -16.15 21.57 -15.77
CA ASN A 38 -15.84 20.16 -15.92
C ASN A 38 -16.19 19.42 -14.63
N THR A 39 -17.06 18.41 -14.72
CA THR A 39 -17.46 17.59 -13.57
C THR A 39 -17.47 16.14 -14.00
N PHE A 40 -16.92 15.27 -13.17
CA PHE A 40 -16.81 13.84 -13.43
C PHE A 40 -17.30 13.04 -12.22
N GLU A 41 -17.94 11.91 -12.48
CA GLU A 41 -18.19 10.86 -11.51
C GLU A 41 -17.07 9.82 -11.60
N LEU A 42 -16.63 9.33 -10.44
CA LEU A 42 -15.63 8.27 -10.32
C LEU A 42 -16.26 7.06 -9.66
N LYS A 43 -16.06 5.88 -10.25
CA LYS A 43 -16.43 4.59 -9.65
C LYS A 43 -15.21 3.69 -9.61
N PHE A 44 -14.85 3.21 -8.43
CA PHE A 44 -13.71 2.32 -8.21
C PHE A 44 -13.90 1.50 -6.92
N GLY A 45 -13.22 0.36 -6.83
CA GLY A 45 -13.07 -0.38 -5.57
C GLY A 45 -12.05 0.30 -4.66
N ASN A 46 -12.21 0.18 -3.35
CA ASN A 46 -11.43 0.90 -2.36
C ASN A 46 -9.95 0.46 -2.27
N HIS A 47 -9.62 -0.73 -2.74
CA HIS A 47 -8.24 -1.25 -2.89
C HIS A 47 -7.73 -1.06 -4.32
N ILE A 48 -7.71 0.19 -4.81
CA ILE A 48 -7.21 0.54 -6.15
C ILE A 48 -5.99 1.45 -6.06
N GLY A 49 -4.98 1.14 -6.86
CA GLY A 49 -3.75 1.91 -6.88
C GLY A 49 -3.05 1.90 -5.52
N THR A 50 -2.24 2.93 -5.27
CA THR A 50 -1.65 3.13 -3.95
C THR A 50 -2.76 3.39 -2.92
N HIS A 51 -2.88 2.51 -1.94
CA HIS A 51 -3.97 2.55 -0.95
C HIS A 51 -3.47 2.12 0.43
N ALA A 52 -4.23 2.46 1.47
CA ALA A 52 -3.89 2.15 2.85
C ALA A 52 -4.93 1.21 3.46
N ASP A 53 -4.48 0.05 3.90
CA ASP A 53 -5.30 -0.93 4.61
C ASP A 53 -5.25 -0.73 6.12
N CYS A 54 -6.44 -0.70 6.72
CA CYS A 54 -6.65 -0.59 8.16
C CYS A 54 -7.30 -1.87 8.72
N GLN A 55 -7.48 -1.93 10.05
CA GLN A 55 -7.96 -3.12 10.77
C GLN A 55 -9.17 -3.81 10.13
N LYS A 56 -10.22 -3.05 9.79
CA LYS A 56 -11.49 -3.58 9.29
C LYS A 56 -11.35 -4.41 8.01
N HIS A 57 -10.22 -4.31 7.30
CA HIS A 57 -9.97 -5.09 6.09
C HIS A 57 -9.97 -6.61 6.36
N PHE A 58 -9.47 -7.02 7.53
CA PHE A 58 -9.39 -8.44 7.93
C PHE A 58 -9.80 -8.72 9.38
N ILE A 59 -10.10 -7.69 10.18
CA ILE A 59 -10.46 -7.79 11.58
C ILE A 59 -11.93 -7.40 11.75
N GLU A 60 -12.77 -8.39 12.08
CA GLU A 60 -14.18 -8.16 12.41
C GLU A 60 -14.31 -7.21 13.60
N GLY A 61 -15.14 -6.18 13.49
CA GLY A 61 -15.25 -5.11 14.48
C GLY A 61 -14.02 -4.19 14.59
N GLY A 62 -13.03 -4.36 13.70
CA GLY A 62 -11.87 -3.49 13.59
C GLY A 62 -12.22 -2.09 13.09
N LYS A 63 -11.33 -1.12 13.33
CA LYS A 63 -11.48 0.25 12.87
C LYS A 63 -11.26 0.37 11.37
N GLY A 64 -12.14 1.09 10.68
CA GLY A 64 -11.96 1.50 9.29
C GLY A 64 -11.07 2.73 9.15
N VAL A 65 -10.74 3.08 7.91
CA VAL A 65 -9.83 4.19 7.58
C VAL A 65 -10.25 5.55 8.17
N ALA A 66 -11.54 5.85 8.22
CA ALA A 66 -12.07 7.10 8.80
C ALA A 66 -12.16 7.11 10.34
N GLU A 67 -11.84 6.00 11.01
CA GLU A 67 -11.86 5.87 12.48
C GLU A 67 -10.45 5.99 13.09
N TYR A 68 -9.43 6.19 12.26
CA TYR A 68 -8.06 6.50 12.65
C TYR A 68 -7.88 8.01 12.75
N ASP A 69 -6.95 8.44 13.60
CA ASP A 69 -6.59 9.85 13.73
C ASP A 69 -5.62 10.22 12.61
N ILE A 70 -5.58 11.49 12.17
CA ILE A 70 -4.70 11.89 11.06
C ILE A 70 -3.21 11.64 11.38
N GLU A 71 -2.84 11.73 12.64
CA GLU A 71 -1.50 11.43 13.15
C GLU A 71 -1.10 9.97 12.96
N ASP A 72 -2.07 9.05 12.84
CA ASP A 72 -1.77 7.64 12.63
C ASP A 72 -1.16 7.36 11.26
N PHE A 73 -1.42 8.26 10.32
CA PHE A 73 -0.98 8.21 8.93
C PHE A 73 0.34 8.98 8.68
N ILE A 74 0.97 9.47 9.73
CA ILE A 74 2.20 10.27 9.68
C ILE A 74 3.31 9.52 10.42
N PHE A 75 4.40 9.22 9.70
CA PHE A 75 5.51 8.42 10.21
C PHE A 75 6.82 9.22 10.15
N ASN A 76 7.68 9.08 11.16
CA ASN A 76 8.84 9.93 11.37
C ASN A 76 10.17 9.15 11.41
N LYS A 77 10.14 7.83 11.47
CA LYS A 77 11.34 6.98 11.49
C LYS A 77 11.21 5.89 10.44
N ILE A 78 11.63 6.23 9.21
CA ILE A 78 11.40 5.38 8.04
C ILE A 78 12.60 4.49 7.76
N LEU A 79 12.36 3.19 7.75
CA LEU A 79 13.32 2.21 7.30
C LEU A 79 13.09 1.87 5.82
N ILE A 80 14.07 2.16 4.97
CA ILE A 80 14.06 1.71 3.59
C ILE A 80 14.84 0.39 3.48
N LEU A 81 14.16 -0.65 2.99
CA LEU A 81 14.74 -1.95 2.65
C LEU A 81 14.64 -2.16 1.13
N LYS A 82 15.76 -2.54 0.51
CA LYS A 82 15.82 -2.92 -0.91
C LYS A 82 16.00 -4.43 -0.98
N ILE A 83 14.90 -5.15 -1.17
CA ILE A 83 14.88 -6.62 -1.16
C ILE A 83 14.17 -7.04 -2.43
N LYS A 84 14.94 -7.47 -3.43
CA LYS A 84 14.37 -7.93 -4.71
C LYS A 84 13.50 -9.16 -4.48
N LYS A 85 12.39 -9.24 -5.21
CA LYS A 85 11.51 -10.41 -5.22
C LYS A 85 11.11 -10.77 -6.64
N GLU A 86 11.08 -12.06 -6.89
CA GLU A 86 10.60 -12.63 -8.14
C GLU A 86 9.10 -12.93 -8.08
N LYS A 87 8.54 -13.36 -9.22
CA LYS A 87 7.14 -13.77 -9.35
C LYS A 87 6.76 -14.81 -8.30
N GLY A 88 5.65 -14.58 -7.60
CA GLY A 88 5.14 -15.47 -6.57
C GLY A 88 6.04 -15.62 -5.34
N GLU A 89 7.19 -14.95 -5.28
CA GLU A 89 8.11 -15.13 -4.16
C GLU A 89 7.54 -14.49 -2.90
N LEU A 90 7.57 -15.25 -1.80
CA LEU A 90 7.13 -14.76 -0.51
C LEU A 90 8.28 -14.13 0.29
N PHE A 91 7.96 -13.10 1.05
CA PHE A 91 8.77 -12.65 2.17
C PHE A 91 8.66 -13.64 3.33
N PHE A 92 9.80 -13.97 3.93
CA PHE A 92 9.92 -14.78 5.14
C PHE A 92 10.66 -14.00 6.23
N ARG A 93 10.64 -14.52 7.47
CA ARG A 93 11.36 -13.91 8.61
C ARG A 93 12.82 -13.59 8.28
N LYS A 94 13.54 -14.53 7.66
CA LYS A 94 14.95 -14.39 7.27
C LYS A 94 15.26 -13.15 6.42
N ASP A 95 14.27 -12.62 5.69
CA ASP A 95 14.45 -11.42 4.87
C ASP A 95 14.59 -10.15 5.73
N PHE A 96 14.21 -10.22 7.01
CA PHE A 96 14.18 -9.09 7.95
C PHE A 96 15.16 -9.22 9.12
N GLU A 97 15.66 -10.42 9.43
CA GLU A 97 16.50 -10.68 10.62
C GLU A 97 17.77 -9.82 10.67
N ASN A 98 18.43 -9.62 9.52
CA ASN A 98 19.64 -8.78 9.44
C ASN A 98 19.36 -7.28 9.66
N PHE A 99 18.10 -6.88 9.77
CA PHE A 99 17.68 -5.50 9.99
C PHE A 99 17.04 -5.29 11.36
N GLU A 100 17.07 -6.28 12.27
CA GLU A 100 16.36 -6.27 13.55
C GLU A 100 16.52 -4.96 14.34
N GLU A 101 17.75 -4.49 14.54
CA GLU A 101 18.01 -3.24 15.28
C GLU A 101 17.48 -2.00 14.55
N ARG A 102 17.52 -1.99 13.21
CA ARG A 102 16.97 -0.87 12.42
C ARG A 102 15.45 -0.87 12.46
N ILE A 103 14.84 -2.06 12.41
CA ILE A 103 13.40 -2.31 12.53
C ILE A 103 12.90 -1.83 13.90
N LYS A 104 13.58 -2.19 15.00
CA LYS A 104 13.27 -1.70 16.37
C LYS A 104 13.26 -0.18 16.46
N ASN A 105 14.11 0.51 15.71
CA ASN A 105 14.26 1.97 15.75
C ASN A 105 13.38 2.72 14.73
N SER A 106 12.47 2.02 14.05
CA SER A 106 11.63 2.59 12.98
C SER A 106 10.15 2.48 13.31
N ASP A 107 9.35 3.41 12.79
CA ASP A 107 7.88 3.38 12.89
C ASP A 107 7.21 2.92 11.59
N PHE A 108 7.90 3.00 10.45
CA PHE A 108 7.41 2.50 9.17
C PHE A 108 8.53 1.86 8.34
N ILE A 109 8.23 0.78 7.62
CA ILE A 109 9.16 0.16 6.67
C ILE A 109 8.67 0.35 5.24
N ILE A 110 9.49 0.94 4.38
CA ILE A 110 9.31 0.93 2.93
C ILE A 110 10.17 -0.20 2.33
N ILE A 111 9.55 -1.08 1.56
CA ILE A 111 10.19 -2.24 0.94
C ILE A 111 10.14 -2.08 -0.58
N LYS A 112 11.31 -1.87 -1.18
CA LYS A 112 11.47 -1.77 -2.64
C LYS A 112 11.93 -3.10 -3.20
N THR A 113 11.08 -3.72 -4.02
CA THR A 113 11.31 -5.04 -4.62
C THR A 113 11.71 -5.00 -6.07
N GLU A 114 11.59 -3.84 -6.72
CA GLU A 114 11.71 -3.65 -8.18
C GLU A 114 10.55 -4.27 -8.98
N PHE A 115 9.60 -4.95 -8.32
CA PHE A 115 8.49 -5.63 -8.97
C PHE A 115 7.51 -4.67 -9.66
N GLN A 116 7.44 -3.40 -9.23
CA GLN A 116 6.69 -2.34 -9.91
C GLN A 116 7.06 -2.16 -11.39
N ILE A 117 8.21 -2.68 -11.84
CA ILE A 117 8.58 -2.63 -13.26
C ILE A 117 7.55 -3.35 -14.14
N PHE A 118 6.93 -4.43 -13.63
CA PHE A 118 5.91 -5.19 -14.33
C PHE A 118 4.59 -4.42 -14.43
N ARG A 119 4.33 -3.47 -13.53
CA ARG A 119 3.09 -2.67 -13.54
C ARG A 119 2.78 -2.05 -14.89
N ASN A 120 3.80 -1.60 -15.62
CA ASN A 120 3.66 -1.05 -16.97
C ASN A 120 4.17 -2.00 -18.07
N LYS A 121 5.22 -2.79 -17.81
CA LYS A 121 5.82 -3.66 -18.83
C LYS A 121 4.96 -4.90 -19.11
N ASP A 122 4.36 -5.46 -18.08
CA ASP A 122 3.51 -6.65 -18.16
C ASP A 122 2.47 -6.63 -17.01
N PRO A 123 1.35 -5.91 -17.21
CA PRO A 123 0.30 -5.80 -16.20
C PRO A 123 -0.33 -7.14 -15.82
N TYR A 124 -0.20 -8.18 -16.64
CA TYR A 124 -0.69 -9.51 -16.27
C TYR A 124 0.17 -10.10 -15.16
N ILE A 125 1.49 -10.12 -15.32
CA ILE A 125 2.43 -10.54 -14.26
C ILE A 125 2.17 -9.73 -12.98
N TYR A 126 2.00 -8.42 -13.11
CA TYR A 126 1.77 -7.54 -11.97
C TYR A 126 0.50 -7.89 -11.17
N GLN A 127 -0.60 -8.22 -11.85
CA GLN A 127 -1.89 -8.49 -11.23
C GLN A 127 -2.08 -9.94 -10.75
N PHE A 128 -1.40 -10.90 -11.38
CA PHE A 128 -1.68 -12.34 -11.22
C PHE A 128 -0.49 -13.17 -10.74
N GLU A 129 0.74 -12.62 -10.72
CA GLU A 129 1.95 -13.36 -10.38
C GLU A 129 2.85 -12.60 -9.39
N GLY A 130 2.30 -11.59 -8.70
CA GLY A 130 3.03 -10.76 -7.75
C GLY A 130 3.64 -11.51 -6.57
N PRO A 131 4.69 -10.96 -5.93
CA PRO A 131 5.20 -11.48 -4.67
C PRO A 131 4.17 -11.28 -3.56
N GLY A 132 4.50 -11.73 -2.34
CA GLY A 132 3.62 -11.55 -1.18
C GLY A 132 4.33 -11.78 0.13
N PHE A 133 3.60 -11.76 1.23
CA PHE A 133 4.13 -12.10 2.55
C PHE A 133 3.67 -13.48 2.99
N SER A 134 4.59 -14.22 3.59
CA SER A 134 4.23 -15.37 4.43
C SER A 134 3.64 -14.89 5.76
N SER A 135 2.85 -15.75 6.40
CA SER A 135 2.41 -15.52 7.78
C SER A 135 3.56 -15.44 8.78
N GLU A 136 4.69 -16.11 8.49
CA GLU A 136 5.91 -16.06 9.31
C GLU A 136 6.55 -14.66 9.29
N ALA A 137 6.72 -14.06 8.12
CA ALA A 137 7.24 -12.69 7.98
C ALA A 137 6.35 -11.67 8.71
N ALA A 138 5.03 -11.78 8.52
CA ALA A 138 4.06 -10.93 9.21
C ALA A 138 4.16 -11.08 10.74
N SER A 139 4.27 -12.31 11.25
CA SER A 139 4.42 -12.58 12.68
C SER A 139 5.70 -11.98 13.25
N TYR A 140 6.81 -12.12 12.52
CA TYR A 140 8.09 -11.53 12.93
C TYR A 140 7.99 -10.01 13.03
N LEU A 141 7.49 -9.33 11.99
CA LEU A 141 7.33 -7.88 11.98
C LEU A 141 6.32 -7.40 13.04
N ALA A 142 5.28 -8.18 13.32
CA ALA A 142 4.27 -7.81 14.31
C ALA A 142 4.84 -7.76 15.75
N ASN A 143 5.91 -8.49 16.04
CA ASN A 143 6.55 -8.51 17.36
C ASN A 143 7.31 -7.21 17.70
N PHE A 144 7.55 -6.32 16.74
CA PHE A 144 8.27 -5.07 16.98
C PHE A 144 7.31 -3.97 17.45
N GLU A 145 7.45 -3.49 18.68
CA GLU A 145 6.52 -2.52 19.28
C GLU A 145 6.40 -1.21 18.50
N ASN A 146 7.51 -0.69 17.98
CA ASN A 146 7.56 0.64 17.38
C ASN A 146 7.00 0.69 15.95
N ILE A 147 7.01 -0.42 15.21
CA ILE A 147 6.52 -0.44 13.83
C ILE A 147 5.01 -0.42 13.83
N ARG A 148 4.48 0.56 13.10
CA ARG A 148 3.06 0.83 12.94
C ARG A 148 2.61 0.79 11.48
N GLY A 149 3.52 0.54 10.54
CA GLY A 149 3.12 0.26 9.17
C GLY A 149 4.23 -0.23 8.26
N ILE A 150 3.82 -0.75 7.11
CA ILE A 150 4.72 -1.12 6.01
C ILE A 150 4.15 -0.62 4.68
N GLY A 151 5.02 -0.41 3.70
CA GLY A 151 4.61 -0.10 2.35
C GLY A 151 5.55 -0.69 1.30
N PHE A 152 5.01 -1.08 0.15
CA PHE A 152 5.76 -1.81 -0.87
C PHE A 152 5.30 -1.52 -2.31
N ASP A 153 6.14 -1.86 -3.29
CA ASP A 153 5.99 -1.55 -4.72
C ASP A 153 5.38 -2.70 -5.54
N PHE A 154 4.44 -3.44 -4.95
CA PHE A 154 3.66 -4.46 -5.62
C PHE A 154 2.20 -4.44 -5.16
N ILE A 155 1.33 -5.08 -5.94
CA ILE A 155 -0.11 -4.79 -5.94
C ILE A 155 -0.86 -5.19 -4.66
N SER A 156 -0.36 -6.19 -3.91
CA SER A 156 -0.93 -6.59 -2.64
C SER A 156 0.02 -7.43 -1.80
N LEU A 157 -0.07 -7.32 -0.47
CA LEU A 157 0.59 -8.16 0.53
C LEU A 157 0.29 -9.65 0.28
N SER A 158 -0.89 -9.94 -0.28
CA SER A 158 -1.30 -11.28 -0.65
C SER A 158 -0.93 -11.59 -2.09
N SER A 159 0.12 -12.40 -2.29
CA SER A 159 0.41 -12.94 -3.62
C SER A 159 -0.82 -13.67 -4.20
N PRO A 160 -1.21 -13.39 -5.45
CA PRO A 160 -2.21 -14.17 -6.18
C PRO A 160 -1.97 -15.69 -6.17
N LEU A 161 -0.70 -16.10 -6.12
CA LEU A 161 -0.28 -17.50 -6.16
C LEU A 161 -0.30 -18.15 -4.76
N HIS A 162 -0.37 -17.36 -3.69
CA HIS A 162 -0.29 -17.81 -2.29
C HIS A 162 -1.30 -17.09 -1.38
N ARG A 163 -2.56 -17.02 -1.81
CA ARG A 163 -3.61 -16.21 -1.18
C ARG A 163 -3.87 -16.52 0.29
N GLU A 164 -3.81 -17.78 0.68
CA GLU A 164 -4.04 -18.18 2.08
C GLU A 164 -2.97 -17.62 3.01
N GLU A 165 -1.70 -17.67 2.60
CA GLU A 165 -0.61 -17.07 3.39
C GLU A 165 -0.75 -15.56 3.45
N GLY A 166 -1.08 -14.92 2.33
CA GLY A 166 -1.37 -13.49 2.28
C GLY A 166 -2.51 -13.07 3.22
N ARG A 167 -3.63 -13.80 3.25
CA ARG A 167 -4.76 -13.53 4.16
C ARG A 167 -4.35 -13.66 5.63
N LYS A 168 -3.54 -14.66 5.97
CA LYS A 168 -2.99 -14.79 7.33
C LYS A 168 -2.07 -13.61 7.65
N ALA A 169 -1.19 -13.24 6.73
CA ALA A 169 -0.27 -12.11 6.90
C ALA A 169 -1.01 -10.79 7.17
N HIS A 170 -2.07 -10.50 6.42
CA HIS A 170 -2.93 -9.34 6.68
C HIS A 170 -3.52 -9.38 8.08
N ARG A 171 -4.17 -10.49 8.46
CA ARG A 171 -4.77 -10.63 9.81
C ARG A 171 -3.75 -10.38 10.90
N ILE A 172 -2.55 -10.94 10.77
CA ILE A 172 -1.48 -10.81 11.78
C ILE A 172 -1.05 -9.35 11.92
N LEU A 173 -0.73 -8.67 10.81
CA LEU A 173 -0.27 -7.28 10.85
C LEU A 173 -1.40 -6.34 11.29
N LEU A 174 -2.59 -6.48 10.74
CA LEU A 174 -3.73 -5.62 11.06
C LEU A 174 -4.28 -5.85 12.47
N SER A 175 -4.01 -7.01 13.10
CA SER A 175 -4.32 -7.20 14.53
C SER A 175 -3.41 -6.39 15.46
N LYS A 176 -2.28 -5.89 14.98
CA LYS A 176 -1.29 -5.15 15.78
C LYS A 176 -1.71 -3.69 15.95
N GLY A 177 -2.59 -3.40 16.89
CA GLY A 177 -3.03 -2.03 17.15
C GLY A 177 -3.49 -1.34 15.86
N LYS A 178 -3.16 -0.06 15.69
CA LYS A 178 -3.47 0.71 14.47
C LYS A 178 -2.39 0.54 13.37
N PHE A 179 -2.07 -0.71 13.01
CA PHE A 179 -1.13 -0.98 11.92
C PHE A 179 -1.71 -0.58 10.56
N ILE A 180 -0.88 -0.01 9.68
CA ILE A 180 -1.25 0.40 8.32
C ILE A 180 -0.39 -0.35 7.31
N ILE A 181 -1.04 -1.00 6.33
CA ILE A 181 -0.36 -1.61 5.18
C ILE A 181 -0.60 -0.71 3.98
N VAL A 182 0.46 -0.30 3.28
CA VAL A 182 0.38 0.54 2.09
C VAL A 182 0.79 -0.27 0.87
N GLU A 183 -0.17 -0.62 0.02
CA GLU A 183 0.07 -1.45 -1.16
C GLU A 183 0.24 -0.59 -2.42
N ASP A 184 0.79 -1.18 -3.50
CA ASP A 184 0.97 -0.55 -4.83
C ASP A 184 1.63 0.84 -4.76
N MET A 185 2.71 1.02 -3.98
CA MET A 185 3.46 2.28 -3.95
C MET A 185 4.31 2.47 -5.20
N ASN A 186 4.44 3.71 -5.65
CA ASN A 186 5.40 4.08 -6.70
C ASN A 186 6.76 4.46 -6.07
N LEU A 187 7.69 3.52 -6.05
CA LEU A 187 9.03 3.67 -5.47
C LEU A 187 10.11 3.96 -6.51
N GLU A 188 9.75 4.36 -7.73
CA GLU A 188 10.73 4.66 -8.81
C GLU A 188 11.71 5.76 -8.38
N LYS A 189 11.19 6.83 -7.79
CA LYS A 189 11.95 8.01 -7.34
C LYS A 189 12.23 8.02 -5.83
N LEU A 190 12.23 6.85 -5.19
CA LEU A 190 12.48 6.73 -3.75
C LEU A 190 13.86 7.31 -3.37
N PRO A 191 13.93 8.34 -2.51
CA PRO A 191 15.20 8.89 -2.02
C PRO A 191 15.97 7.90 -1.17
N SER A 192 17.25 8.18 -0.89
CA SER A 192 18.09 7.35 -0.03
C SER A 192 17.69 7.42 1.45
N GLU A 193 17.13 8.55 1.87
CA GLU A 193 16.69 8.83 3.23
C GLU A 193 15.35 9.56 3.19
N ILE A 194 14.54 9.38 4.24
CA ILE A 194 13.24 10.04 4.40
C ILE A 194 13.17 10.54 5.85
N LYS A 195 12.88 11.82 6.01
CA LYS A 195 12.64 12.45 7.31
C LYS A 195 11.24 12.17 7.83
N LYS A 196 10.27 12.16 6.91
CA LYS A 196 8.86 12.01 7.23
C LYS A 196 8.07 11.43 6.08
N LEU A 197 7.16 10.51 6.37
CA LEU A 197 6.26 9.89 5.40
C LEU A 197 4.82 10.26 5.74
N TYR A 198 4.07 10.67 4.74
CA TYR A 198 2.65 11.00 4.83
C TYR A 198 1.87 10.02 3.96
N VAL A 199 0.95 9.27 4.55
CA VAL A 199 0.08 8.31 3.85
C VAL A 199 -1.35 8.84 3.95
N ILE A 200 -1.78 9.73 3.06
CA ILE A 200 -3.05 10.45 3.25
C ILE A 200 -4.18 9.75 2.49
N PRO A 201 -5.03 8.93 3.15
CA PRO A 201 -6.14 8.25 2.51
C PRO A 201 -7.33 9.18 2.27
N LEU A 202 -8.31 8.70 1.51
CA LEU A 202 -9.66 9.24 1.56
C LEU A 202 -10.34 8.79 2.87
N PHE A 203 -10.81 9.74 3.66
CA PHE A 203 -11.57 9.47 4.87
C PHE A 203 -13.02 9.22 4.47
N ILE A 204 -13.35 7.96 4.21
CA ILE A 204 -14.70 7.52 3.87
C ILE A 204 -15.20 6.66 5.03
N GLU A 205 -16.35 7.03 5.59
CA GLU A 205 -16.98 6.29 6.67
C GLU A 205 -17.40 4.88 6.23
N VAL A 206 -17.61 3.99 7.20
CA VAL A 206 -18.08 2.61 7.03
C VAL A 206 -17.05 1.64 6.41
N ILE A 207 -16.26 2.07 5.43
CA ILE A 207 -15.31 1.19 4.72
C ILE A 207 -14.04 0.92 5.52
N ASP A 208 -13.31 -0.11 5.10
CA ASP A 208 -12.07 -0.58 5.72
C ASP A 208 -10.83 0.21 5.31
N SER A 209 -10.65 0.39 4.01
CA SER A 209 -9.45 0.94 3.37
C SER A 209 -9.83 1.96 2.32
N SER A 210 -8.87 2.76 1.83
CA SER A 210 -9.11 3.62 0.67
C SER A 210 -7.82 3.99 -0.08
N PRO A 211 -7.93 4.43 -1.35
CA PRO A 211 -6.78 4.98 -2.07
C PRO A 211 -6.20 6.18 -1.34
N CYS A 212 -4.88 6.31 -1.40
CA CYS A 212 -4.16 7.32 -0.65
C CYS A 212 -3.09 8.05 -1.49
N THR A 213 -2.84 9.29 -1.12
CA THR A 213 -1.67 10.04 -1.60
C THR A 213 -0.54 9.84 -0.61
N VAL A 214 0.48 9.10 -1.04
CA VAL A 214 1.70 8.86 -0.28
C VAL A 214 2.79 9.78 -0.81
N PHE A 215 3.40 10.54 0.08
CA PHE A 215 4.55 11.38 -0.25
C PHE A 215 5.51 11.46 0.93
N ALA A 216 6.78 11.73 0.62
CA ALA A 216 7.85 11.76 1.61
C ALA A 216 8.57 13.10 1.58
N GLU A 217 8.96 13.57 2.77
CA GLU A 217 9.94 14.63 2.98
C GLU A 217 11.34 14.01 3.09
N PHE A 218 12.32 14.51 2.33
CA PHE A 218 13.70 13.99 2.31
C PHE A 218 14.74 15.13 2.36
#